data_AF-A0AAW3FRA9-F1
#
_entry.id   AF-A0AAW3FRA9-F1
#
_cell.length_a   1.000
_cell.length_b   1.000
_cell.length_c   1.000
_cell.angle_alpha   90.00
_cell.angle_beta   90.00
_cell.angle_gamma   90.00
#
_symmetry.space_group_name_H-M   'P 1'
#
loop_
_entity.id
_entity.type
_entity.pdbx_description
1 polymer ?
#
loop_
_entity_poly.entity_id
_entity_poly.type
_entity_poly.pdbx_seq_one_letter_code
_entity_poly.pdbx_strand_id
1 'polypeptide(L)' 'MHIWMHTHVLLTVTDSNQRQFHQHWLAGRELTDSDFTSLITILTPLFAEKIISITVRTITEFAD' A
#
# COMPACT_ATOMS: atom_id res chain seq x y z
N MET A 1 14.51 20.95 -14.88
CA MET A 1 14.56 19.51 -14.62
C MET A 1 13.30 19.16 -13.86
N HIS A 2 12.33 18.50 -14.49
CA HIS A 2 11.12 18.04 -13.80
C HIS A 2 11.45 16.66 -13.24
N ILE A 3 11.74 16.60 -11.94
CA ILE A 3 11.95 15.35 -11.23
C ILE A 3 10.60 14.65 -11.19
N TRP A 4 10.46 13.55 -11.90
CA TRP A 4 9.24 12.74 -11.82
C TRP A 4 9.36 11.87 -10.58
N MET A 5 8.42 12.04 -9.65
CA MET A 5 8.37 11.30 -8.41
C MET A 5 7.27 10.25 -8.55
N HIS A 6 7.66 9.01 -8.81
CA HIS A 6 6.74 7.88 -8.86
C HIS A 6 6.70 7.21 -7.50
N THR A 7 5.51 7.16 -6.90
CA THR A 7 5.32 6.47 -5.62
C THR A 7 4.57 5.17 -5.87
N HIS A 8 5.04 4.07 -5.31
CA HIS A 8 4.47 2.74 -5.48
C HIS A 8 3.93 2.29 -4.14
N VAL A 9 2.73 1.70 -4.13
CA VAL A 9 2.16 1.06 -2.95
C VAL A 9 2.19 -0.44 -3.17
N LEU A 10 2.89 -1.16 -2.30
CA LEU A 10 2.85 -2.61 -2.24
C LEU A 10 2.09 -3.03 -0.99
N LEU A 11 1.01 -3.77 -1.18
CA LEU A 11 0.23 -4.37 -0.12
C LEU A 11 0.45 -5.88 -0.12
N THR A 12 0.86 -6.41 1.03
CA THR A 12 0.89 -7.85 1.28
C THR A 12 -0.10 -8.16 2.39
N VAL A 13 -1.05 -9.04 2.10
CA VAL A 13 -2.05 -9.53 3.07
C VAL A 13 -1.75 -10.99 3.36
N THR A 14 -1.64 -11.35 4.63
CA THR A 14 -1.52 -12.74 5.07
C THR A 14 -2.79 -13.16 5.79
N ASP A 15 -3.46 -14.18 5.28
CA ASP A 15 -4.68 -14.72 5.91
C ASP A 15 -4.37 -15.72 7.04
N SER A 16 -5.41 -16.18 7.73
CA SER A 16 -5.34 -17.14 8.84
C SER A 16 -4.80 -18.50 8.43
N ASN A 17 -4.85 -18.81 7.13
CA ASN A 17 -4.31 -20.04 6.55
C ASN A 17 -2.87 -19.83 6.06
N GLN A 18 -2.23 -18.72 6.42
CA GLN A 18 -0.90 -18.31 5.97
C GLN A 18 -0.78 -18.08 4.46
N ARG A 19 -1.89 -17.92 3.75
CA ARG A 19 -1.86 -17.57 2.32
C ARG A 19 -1.53 -16.09 2.19
N GLN A 20 -0.62 -15.78 1.27
CA GLN A 20 -0.21 -14.42 0.97
C GLN A 20 -0.86 -13.93 -0.32
N PHE A 21 -1.39 -12.71 -0.28
CA PHE A 21 -1.88 -11.99 -1.43
C PHE A 21 -1.09 -10.70 -1.57
N HIS A 22 -0.65 -10.41 -2.79
CA HIS A 22 0.14 -9.23 -3.10
C HIS A 22 -0.61 -8.34 -4.08
N GLN A 23 -0.68 -7.06 -3.78
CA GLN A 23 -1.17 -6.04 -4.70
C GLN A 23 -0.15 -4.92 -4.81
N HIS A 24 -0.01 -4.40 -6.02
CA HIS A 24 0.92 -3.33 -6.35
C HIS A 24 0.17 -2.28 -7.14
N TRP A 25 0.23 -1.03 -6.66
CA TRP A 25 -0.33 0.12 -7.35
C TRP A 25 0.76 1.16 -7.59
N LEU A 26 0.66 1.81 -8.74
CA LEU A 26 1.48 2.96 -9.11
C LEU A 26 0.69 4.23 -8.81
N ALA A 27 1.24 5.06 -7.93
CA ALA A 27 0.82 6.44 -7.76
C ALA A 27 1.75 7.33 -8.59
N GLY A 28 1.20 8.01 -9.60
CA GLY A 28 1.92 9.02 -10.39
C GLY A 28 2.19 10.33 -9.63
N ARG A 29 2.10 10.29 -8.30
CA ARG A 29 2.35 11.41 -7.38
C ARG A 29 2.80 10.87 -6.03
N GLU A 30 3.40 11.75 -5.23
CA GLU A 30 3.66 11.46 -3.82
C GLU A 30 2.36 11.19 -3.05
N LEU A 31 2.41 10.21 -2.14
CA LEU A 31 1.31 9.88 -1.25
C LEU A 31 1.32 10.81 -0.05
N THR A 32 0.14 11.33 0.27
CA THR A 32 -0.09 12.22 1.40
C THR A 32 -0.66 11.45 2.59
N ASP A 33 -0.64 12.06 3.78
CA ASP A 33 -1.30 11.51 4.98
C ASP A 33 -2.79 11.20 4.75
N SER A 34 -3.46 11.96 3.89
CA SER A 34 -4.86 11.73 3.51
C SER A 34 -5.02 10.43 2.70
N ASP A 35 -4.06 10.11 1.84
CA ASP A 35 -4.06 8.85 1.07
C ASP A 35 -3.85 7.66 2.00
N PHE A 36 -2.92 7.77 2.94
CA PHE A 36 -2.70 6.74 3.95
C PHE A 36 -3.91 6.55 4.87
N THR A 37 -4.56 7.64 5.29
CA THR A 37 -5.78 7.59 6.10
C THR A 37 -6.92 6.86 5.36
N SER A 38 -7.06 7.14 4.07
CA SER A 38 -8.04 6.47 3.20
C SER A 38 -7.71 4.98 3.04
N LEU A 39 -6.44 4.64 2.84
CA LEU A 39 -5.97 3.27 2.74
C LEU A 39 -6.24 2.49 4.04
N ILE A 40 -5.92 3.06 5.19
CA ILE A 40 -6.20 2.46 6.51
C ILE A 40 -7.70 2.23 6.68
N THR A 41 -8.54 3.18 6.30
CA THR A 41 -10.00 3.05 6.39
C THR A 41 -10.52 1.87 5.56
N ILE A 42 -9.98 1.66 4.35
CA ILE A 42 -10.33 0.52 3.48
C ILE A 42 -9.82 -0.81 4.05
N LEU A 43 -8.63 -0.82 4.64
CA LEU A 43 -7.97 -2.03 5.14
C LEU A 43 -8.46 -2.45 6.54
N THR A 44 -8.94 -1.51 7.36
CA THR A 44 -9.36 -1.78 8.75
C THR A 44 -10.43 -2.87 8.87
N PRO A 45 -11.50 -2.88 8.04
CA PRO A 45 -12.51 -3.94 8.07
C PRO A 45 -11.92 -5.33 7.76
N LEU A 46 -10.86 -5.40 6.96
CA LEU A 46 -10.23 -6.67 6.59
C LEU A 46 -9.57 -7.37 7.79
N PHE A 47 -9.15 -6.62 8.83
CA PHE A 47 -8.66 -7.24 10.07
C PHE A 47 -9.74 -8.00 10.84
N ALA A 48 -11.02 -7.72 10.62
CA ALA A 48 -12.11 -8.51 11.20
C ALA A 48 -12.28 -9.87 10.49
N GLU A 49 -11.76 -10.02 9.27
CA GLU A 49 -11.94 -11.19 8.42
C GLU A 49 -10.66 -12.03 8.34
N LYS A 50 -10.38 -12.85 9.36
CA LYS A 50 -9.34 -13.90 9.31
C LYS A 50 -7.97 -13.44 8.77
N ILE A 51 -7.61 -12.17 8.84
CA ILE A 51 -6.33 -11.67 8.36
C ILE A 51 -5.38 -11.56 9.55
N ILE A 52 -4.22 -12.19 9.42
CA ILE A 52 -3.18 -12.18 10.45
C ILE A 52 -2.39 -10.86 10.37
N SER A 53 -2.06 -10.43 9.15
CA SER A 53 -1.24 -9.24 8.96
C SER A 53 -1.49 -8.59 7.61
N ILE A 54 -1.33 -7.28 7.61
CA ILE A 54 -1.30 -6.45 6.42
C ILE A 54 -0.01 -5.64 6.48
N THR A 55 0.82 -5.74 5.44
CA THR A 55 2.03 -4.92 5.29
C THR A 55 1.82 -3.98 4.12
N VAL A 56 1.94 -2.68 4.37
CA VAL A 56 1.94 -1.64 3.35
C VAL A 56 3.35 -1.10 3.22
N ARG A 57 3.91 -1.12 2.00
CA ARG A 57 5.20 -0.50 1.68
C ARG A 57 5.00 0.57 0.64
N THR A 58 5.60 1.72 0.90
CA THR A 58 5.67 2.83 -0.04
C THR A 58 7.08 2.90 -0.60
N ILE A 59 7.22 2.91 -1.92
CA ILE A 59 8.51 3.06 -2.60
C ILE A 59 8.42 4.34 -3.43
N THR A 60 9.31 5.29 -3.17
CA THR A 60 9.37 6.54 -3.92
C THR A 60 10.62 6.53 -4.77
N GLU A 61 10.44 6.58 -6.09
CA GLU A 61 11.52 6.62 -7.06
C GLU A 61 11.58 8.00 -7.70
N PHE A 62 12.79 8.56 -7.77
CA PHE A 62 13.07 9.80 -8.48
C PHE A 62 13.63 9.44 -9.86
N ALA A 63 12.96 9.89 -10.93
CA ALA A 63 13.54 9.85 -12.26
C ALA A 63 14.23 11.19 -12.55
N ASP A 64 15.52 11.11 -12.89
CA ASP A 64 16.43 12.23 -13.22
C ASP A 64 16.08 12.87 -14.57
#